data_AF-A0A0E3ZGI7-F1
#
_entry.id   AF-A0A0E3ZGI7-F1
#
_cell.length_a   1.000
_cell.length_b   1.000
_cell.length_c   1.000
_cell.angle_alpha   90.00
_cell.angle_beta   90.00
_cell.angle_gamma   90.00
#
_symmetry.space_group_name_H-M   'P 1'
#
loop_
_entity.id
_entity.type
_entity.pdbx_description
1 polymer ?
#
loop_
_entity_poly.entity_id
_entity_poly.type
_entity_poly.pdbx_seq_one_letter_code
_entity_poly.pdbx_strand_id
1 'polypeptide(L)'
;MTKQAQYTSIASAAFNEYLDNQIDLPVLISRLREIELQVMHDDDEEEETDKVLWFRFFEGDPLETSISDIEKDLSDPVHPNSRILLQGIALGLEAGELQVHYS
;
A
#
# COMPACT_ATOMS: atom_id res chain seq x y z
N MET A 1 1.11 -14.72 7.18
CA MET A 1 1.31 -13.63 6.21
C MET A 1 1.93 -14.19 4.95
N THR A 2 1.10 -14.36 3.92
CA THR A 2 1.51 -14.94 2.64
C THR A 2 1.96 -13.81 1.72
N LYS A 3 3.22 -13.85 1.26
CA LYS A 3 3.73 -12.85 0.31
C LYS A 3 3.21 -13.19 -1.09
N GLN A 4 2.39 -12.33 -1.67
CA GLN A 4 1.96 -12.46 -3.06
C GLN A 4 2.64 -11.42 -3.95
N ALA A 5 3.56 -11.89 -4.81
CA ALA A 5 4.33 -11.05 -5.73
C ALA A 5 3.45 -10.28 -6.73
N GLN A 6 2.26 -10.81 -7.05
CA GLN A 6 1.31 -10.14 -7.94
C GLN A 6 0.78 -8.83 -7.34
N TYR A 7 0.29 -8.85 -6.09
CA TYR A 7 -0.24 -7.65 -5.43
C TYR A 7 0.85 -6.62 -5.15
N THR A 8 2.07 -7.08 -4.87
CA THR A 8 3.24 -6.20 -4.75
C THR A 8 3.47 -5.42 -6.04
N SER A 9 3.35 -6.07 -7.21
CA SER A 9 3.53 -5.41 -8.51
C SER A 9 2.44 -4.39 -8.80
N ILE A 10 1.17 -4.72 -8.50
CA ILE A 10 0.03 -3.82 -8.73
C ILE A 10 0.12 -2.59 -7.80
N ALA A 11 0.41 -2.81 -6.52
CA ALA A 11 0.60 -1.73 -5.56
C ALA A 11 1.79 -0.83 -5.96
N SER A 12 2.90 -1.43 -6.40
CA SER A 12 4.07 -0.68 -6.88
C SER A 12 3.72 0.26 -8.03
N ALA A 13 2.92 -0.21 -9.00
CA ALA A 13 2.48 0.61 -10.12
C ALA A 13 1.63 1.80 -9.66
N ALA A 14 0.63 1.55 -8.79
CA ALA A 14 -0.24 2.59 -8.27
C ALA A 14 0.53 3.66 -7.50
N PHE A 15 1.48 3.27 -6.65
CA PHE A 15 2.33 4.23 -5.95
C PHE A 15 3.23 5.02 -6.90
N ASN A 16 3.81 4.40 -7.93
CA ASN A 16 4.61 5.11 -8.93
C ASN A 16 3.78 6.16 -9.68
N GLU A 17 2.57 5.80 -10.15
CA GLU A 17 1.67 6.74 -10.81
C GLU A 17 1.29 7.91 -9.89
N TYR A 18 1.13 7.65 -8.59
CA TYR A 18 0.85 8.70 -7.60
C TYR A 18 2.06 9.62 -7.38
N LEU A 19 3.27 9.07 -7.23
CA LEU A 19 4.52 9.84 -7.10
C LEU A 19 4.79 10.70 -8.34
N ASP A 20 4.46 10.20 -9.52
CA ASP A 20 4.56 10.93 -10.79
C ASP A 20 3.42 11.95 -11.00
N ASN A 21 2.51 12.11 -10.04
CA ASN A 21 1.31 12.97 -10.13
C ASN A 21 0.38 12.62 -11.30
N GLN A 22 0.38 11.37 -11.75
CA GLN A 22 -0.54 10.88 -12.79
C GLN A 22 -1.92 10.54 -12.22
N ILE A 23 -1.97 10.16 -10.95
CA ILE A 23 -3.20 9.93 -10.18
C ILE A 23 -3.18 10.75 -8.88
N ASP A 24 -4.35 11.05 -8.34
CA ASP A 24 -4.49 11.74 -7.05
C ASP A 24 -4.70 10.74 -5.90
N LEU A 25 -4.75 11.26 -4.67
CA LEU A 25 -4.90 10.43 -3.47
C LEU A 25 -6.20 9.61 -3.49
N PRO A 26 -7.39 10.17 -3.80
CA PRO A 26 -8.61 9.37 -3.94
C PRO A 26 -8.46 8.19 -4.90
N VAL A 27 -7.84 8.40 -6.07
CA VAL A 27 -7.62 7.32 -7.06
C VAL A 27 -6.62 6.29 -6.53
N LEU A 28 -5.54 6.72 -5.87
CA LEU A 28 -4.61 5.80 -5.22
C LEU A 28 -5.33 4.91 -4.21
N ILE A 29 -6.09 5.50 -3.28
CA ILE A 29 -6.82 4.75 -2.24
C ILE A 29 -7.82 3.78 -2.85
N SER A 30 -8.56 4.18 -3.89
CA SER A 30 -9.46 3.28 -4.61
C SER A 30 -8.73 2.07 -5.18
N ARG A 31 -7.58 2.26 -5.84
CA ARG A 31 -6.78 1.15 -6.39
C ARG A 31 -6.24 0.22 -5.30
N LEU A 32 -5.77 0.76 -4.18
CA LEU A 32 -5.29 -0.07 -3.07
C LEU A 32 -6.43 -0.92 -2.46
N ARG A 33 -7.64 -0.35 -2.35
CA ARG A 33 -8.83 -1.09 -1.88
C ARG A 33 -9.29 -2.14 -2.89
N GLU A 34 -9.13 -1.92 -4.19
CA GLU A 34 -9.38 -2.96 -5.20
C GLU A 34 -8.44 -4.15 -5.02
N ILE A 35 -7.16 -3.91 -4.68
CA ILE A 35 -6.21 -4.98 -4.37
C ILE A 35 -6.66 -5.75 -3.11
N GLU A 36 -7.09 -5.03 -2.07
CA GLU A 36 -7.63 -5.65 -0.84
C GLU A 36 -8.83 -6.55 -1.15
N LEU A 37 -9.78 -6.08 -1.97
CA LEU A 37 -10.92 -6.89 -2.41
C LEU A 37 -10.49 -8.13 -3.22
N GLN A 38 -9.50 -8.00 -4.11
CA GLN A 38 -8.96 -9.13 -4.88
C GLN A 38 -8.31 -10.17 -3.96
N VAL A 39 -7.55 -9.73 -2.96
CA VAL A 39 -6.94 -10.62 -1.96
C VAL A 39 -8.02 -11.39 -1.20
N MET A 40 -9.11 -10.72 -0.80
CA MET A 40 -10.24 -11.36 -0.13
C MET A 40 -10.96 -12.40 -1.01
N HIS A 41 -11.03 -12.15 -2.31
CA HIS A 41 -11.66 -13.06 -3.27
C HIS A 41 -10.80 -14.25 -3.67
N ASP A 42 -9.49 -14.05 -3.82
CA ASP A 42 -8.54 -15.10 -4.23
C ASP A 42 -8.22 -16.09 -3.10
N ASP A 43 -8.47 -15.69 -1.85
CA ASP A 43 -8.22 -16.50 -0.67
C ASP A 43 -9.55 -17.19 -0.29
N ASP A 44 -9.80 -18.35 -0.94
CA ASP A 44 -10.97 -19.25 -0.90
C ASP A 44 -11.46 -19.68 0.51
N GLU A 45 -10.83 -19.20 1.58
CA GLU A 45 -11.34 -19.33 2.96
C GLU A 45 -12.43 -18.28 3.19
N GLU A 46 -13.63 -18.62 2.70
CA GLU A 46 -14.90 -17.99 3.08
C GLU A 46 -14.98 -17.86 4.61
N GLU A 47 -14.90 -16.62 5.14
CA GLU A 47 -15.74 -16.09 6.25
C GLU A 47 -15.18 -14.81 6.91
N GLU A 48 -13.91 -14.43 6.73
CA GLU A 48 -13.37 -13.23 7.40
C GLU A 48 -13.42 -11.98 6.51
N THR A 49 -14.45 -11.15 6.70
CA THR A 49 -14.56 -9.80 6.14
C THR A 49 -13.53 -8.81 6.69
N ASP A 50 -12.67 -9.24 7.61
CA ASP A 50 -11.72 -8.41 8.34
C ASP A 50 -10.27 -8.53 7.83
N LYS A 51 -10.04 -9.10 6.63
CA LYS A 51 -8.70 -9.14 6.04
C LYS A 51 -8.23 -7.71 5.74
N VAL A 52 -7.16 -7.30 6.41
CA VAL A 52 -6.54 -5.98 6.21
C VAL A 52 -5.28 -6.13 5.38
N LEU A 53 -5.14 -5.25 4.39
CA LEU A 53 -3.93 -5.17 3.57
C LEU A 53 -2.90 -4.22 4.19
N TRP A 54 -1.68 -4.72 4.32
CA TRP A 54 -0.55 -4.04 4.94
C TRP A 54 0.59 -3.85 3.96
N PHE A 55 1.22 -2.68 4.02
CA PHE A 55 2.39 -2.32 3.21
C PHE A 55 3.62 -2.17 4.09
N ARG A 56 4.75 -2.66 3.59
CA ARG A 56 6.07 -2.41 4.13
C ARG A 56 6.96 -1.89 3.01
N PHE A 57 7.55 -0.70 3.22
CA PHE A 57 8.34 -0.04 2.18
C PHE A 57 9.84 -0.35 2.25
N PHE A 58 10.34 -0.80 3.41
CA PHE A 58 11.77 -1.13 3.59
C PHE A 58 11.98 -2.49 4.24
N GLU A 59 13.08 -3.15 3.87
CA GLU A 59 13.51 -4.34 4.60
C GLU A 59 13.93 -3.97 6.03
N GLY A 60 13.18 -4.46 7.02
CA GLY A 60 13.42 -4.15 8.43
C GLY A 60 12.56 -3.03 9.02
N ASP A 61 11.67 -2.43 8.23
CA ASP A 61 10.64 -1.53 8.76
C ASP A 61 9.65 -2.32 9.64
N PRO A 62 9.60 -2.07 10.96
CA PRO A 62 8.68 -2.77 11.85
C PRO A 62 7.24 -2.29 11.68
N LEU A 63 7.02 -1.16 10.99
CA LEU A 63 5.72 -0.55 10.83
C LEU A 63 5.02 -1.11 9.60
N GLU A 64 3.96 -1.86 9.86
CA GLU A 64 2.99 -2.24 8.85
C GLU A 64 2.05 -1.05 8.66
N THR A 65 2.01 -0.51 7.44
CA THR A 65 1.17 0.64 7.11
C THR A 65 -0.10 0.15 6.45
N SER A 66 -1.27 0.46 7.01
CA SER A 66 -2.56 0.11 6.39
C SER A 66 -2.97 1.13 5.31
N ILE A 67 -3.95 0.78 4.47
CA ILE A 67 -4.57 1.75 3.53
C ILE A 67 -5.12 2.98 4.28
N SER A 68 -5.69 2.78 5.47
CA SER A 68 -6.24 3.87 6.29
C SER A 68 -5.15 4.81 6.81
N ASP A 69 -3.97 4.27 7.18
CA ASP A 69 -2.83 5.08 7.60
C ASP A 69 -2.28 5.91 6.44
N ILE A 70 -2.18 5.30 5.25
CA ILE A 70 -1.77 5.99 4.02
C ILE A 70 -2.74 7.13 3.70
N GLU A 71 -4.04 6.86 3.68
CA GLU A 71 -5.07 7.86 3.42
C GLU A 71 -4.96 9.03 4.41
N LYS A 72 -4.83 8.71 5.70
CA LYS A 72 -4.69 9.71 6.76
C LYS A 72 -3.42 10.55 6.59
N ASP A 73 -2.26 9.92 6.46
CA ASP A 73 -0.98 10.62 6.40
C ASP A 73 -0.82 11.43 5.10
N LEU A 74 -1.39 10.99 3.98
CA LEU A 74 -1.35 11.71 2.72
C LEU A 74 -2.45 12.77 2.57
N SER A 75 -3.53 12.70 3.36
CA SER A 75 -4.63 13.69 3.31
C SER A 75 -4.22 15.10 3.75
N ASP A 76 -3.14 15.23 4.53
CA ASP A 76 -2.54 16.51 4.90
C ASP A 76 -1.08 16.60 4.40
N PRO A 77 -0.85 17.15 3.19
CA PRO A 77 0.48 17.30 2.59
C PRO A 77 1.45 18.18 3.38
N VAL A 78 0.93 18.98 4.33
CA VAL A 78 1.75 19.86 5.18
C VAL A 78 2.26 19.11 6.41
N HIS A 79 1.59 18.03 6.81
CA HIS A 79 1.99 17.23 7.96
C HIS A 79 3.33 16.50 7.70
N PRO A 80 4.25 16.46 8.68
CA PRO A 80 5.54 15.78 8.53
C PRO A 80 5.42 14.32 8.09
N ASN A 81 4.39 13.61 8.58
CA ASN A 81 4.15 12.21 8.21
C ASN A 81 3.93 12.03 6.70
N SER A 82 3.22 12.95 6.03
CA SER A 82 3.00 12.88 4.59
C SER A 82 4.33 12.83 3.83
N ARG A 83 5.27 13.71 4.20
CA ARG A 83 6.59 13.78 3.58
C ARG A 83 7.43 12.55 3.87
N ILE A 84 7.41 12.08 5.12
CA ILE A 84 8.13 10.87 5.55
C ILE A 84 7.60 9.65 4.79
N LEU A 85 6.28 9.51 4.70
CA LEU A 85 5.63 8.42 3.98
C LEU A 85 5.94 8.47 2.49
N LEU A 86 5.84 9.63 1.84
CA LEU A 86 6.19 9.80 0.42
C LEU A 86 7.65 9.44 0.14
N GLN A 87 8.57 9.88 1.00
CA GLN A 87 9.98 9.52 0.89
C GLN A 87 10.17 8.01 1.11
N GLY A 88 9.42 7.44 2.04
CA GLY A 88 9.35 6.01 2.32
C GLY A 88 8.98 5.20 1.09
N ILE A 89 7.84 5.55 0.49
CA ILE A 89 7.30 4.94 -0.72
C ILE A 89 8.32 5.06 -1.87
N ALA A 90 8.86 6.25 -2.13
CA ALA A 90 9.78 6.47 -3.23
C ALA A 90 11.06 5.61 -3.12
N LEU A 91 11.68 5.58 -1.94
CA LEU A 91 12.89 4.79 -1.71
C LEU A 91 12.59 3.28 -1.76
N GLY A 92 11.49 2.84 -1.17
CA GLY A 92 11.07 1.43 -1.19
C GLY A 92 10.79 0.91 -2.60
N LEU A 93 10.19 1.75 -3.45
CA LEU A 93 9.95 1.40 -4.86
C LEU A 93 11.24 1.37 -5.67
N GLU A 94 12.13 2.36 -5.50
CA GLU A 94 13.42 2.41 -6.20
C GLU A 94 14.30 1.21 -5.86
N ALA A 95 14.29 0.77 -4.60
CA ALA A 95 15.03 -0.40 -4.12
C ALA A 95 14.34 -1.74 -4.47
N GLY A 96 13.08 -1.72 -4.94
CA GLY A 96 12.29 -2.93 -5.15
C GLY A 96 11.95 -3.66 -3.85
N GLU A 97 11.90 -2.92 -2.74
CA GLU A 97 11.71 -3.44 -1.37
C GLU A 97 10.25 -3.42 -0.91
N LEU A 98 9.32 -2.86 -1.68
CA LEU A 98 7.90 -2.89 -1.34
C LEU A 98 7.43 -4.34 -1.10
N GLN A 99 6.75 -4.55 0.02
CA GLN A 99 6.10 -5.81 0.34
C GLN A 99 4.65 -5.54 0.68
N VAL A 100 3.77 -6.36 0.12
CA VAL A 100 2.35 -6.42 0.46
C VAL A 100 2.10 -7.66 1.29
N HIS A 101 1.49 -7.46 2.46
CA HIS A 101 1.09 -8.50 3.40
C HIS A 101 -0.42 -8.39 3.65
N TYR A 102 -1.03 -9.50 4.03
CA TYR A 102 -2.42 -9.54 4.47
C TYR A 102 -2.56 -10.55 5.61
N SER A 103 -3.55 -10.31 6.46
CA SER A 103 -4.01 -11.22 7.51
C SER A 103 -5.14 -12.09 7.01
#